data_AF-A0A1H7U9T1-F1
#
_entry.id   AF-A0A1H7U9T1-F1
#
_cell.length_a   1.000
_cell.length_b   1.000
_cell.length_c   1.000
_cell.angle_alpha   90.00
_cell.angle_beta   90.00
_cell.angle_gamma   90.00
#
_symmetry.space_group_name_H-M   'P 1'
#
loop_
_entity.id
_entity.type
_entity.pdbx_description
1 polymer ?
#
loop_
_entity_poly.entity_id
_entity_poly.type
_entity_poly.pdbx_seq_one_letter_code
_entity_poly.pdbx_strand_id
1 'polypeptide(L)'
;MTSSILQVFKMNEPKTGISVKTGKAWSMQTAECALCDEAGVILEVGTVRVTKELEGTKPGTYSASFSLRRDYKTGEIGAMVTALTPYPPQRAARAPAPATAAV
;
A
#
# COMPACT_ATOMS: atom_id res chain seq x y z
N MET A 1 2.27 -18.66 -2.74
CA MET A 1 2.95 -17.36 -2.68
C MET A 1 1.90 -16.36 -2.27
N THR A 2 1.98 -15.79 -1.07
CA THR A 2 0.99 -14.81 -0.61
C THR A 2 1.31 -13.48 -1.29
N SER A 3 0.79 -13.29 -2.50
CA SER A 3 0.86 -11.97 -3.15
C SER A 3 0.00 -11.01 -2.35
N SER A 4 0.54 -9.84 -2.02
CA SER A 4 -0.18 -8.83 -1.23
C SER A 4 -0.48 -7.68 -2.17
N ILE A 5 -1.71 -7.68 -2.68
CA ILE A 5 -2.21 -6.60 -3.53
C ILE A 5 -2.54 -5.43 -2.61
N LEU A 6 -1.98 -4.26 -2.91
CA LEU A 6 -2.27 -3.01 -2.23
C LEU A 6 -3.01 -2.07 -3.16
N GLN A 7 -4.17 -1.59 -2.72
CA GLN A 7 -4.81 -0.42 -3.31
C GLN A 7 -4.41 0.82 -2.52
N VAL A 8 -3.56 1.66 -3.11
CA VAL A 8 -3.12 2.94 -2.54
C VAL A 8 -4.16 4.00 -2.87
N PHE A 9 -4.78 4.59 -1.84
CA PHE A 9 -5.76 5.66 -2.01
C PHE A 9 -5.09 7.03 -2.02
N LYS A 10 -4.12 7.22 -1.13
CA LYS A 10 -3.46 8.51 -0.91
C LYS A 10 -2.07 8.31 -0.32
N MET A 11 -1.14 9.15 -0.77
CA MET A 11 0.14 9.33 -0.10
C MET A 11 0.04 10.50 0.87
N ASN A 12 0.39 10.29 2.13
CA ASN A 12 0.38 11.34 3.16
C ASN A 12 1.57 12.29 2.99
N GLU A 13 1.51 13.44 3.64
CA GLU A 13 2.63 14.38 3.61
C GLU A 13 3.88 13.75 4.25
N PRO A 14 5.06 13.92 3.63
CA PRO A 14 6.29 13.37 4.15
C PRO A 14 6.66 14.07 5.47
N LYS A 15 7.00 13.26 6.48
CA LYS A 15 7.55 13.74 7.74
C LYS A 15 9.06 13.81 7.61
N THR A 16 9.63 14.99 7.77
CA THR A 16 11.08 15.22 7.69
C THR A 16 11.65 15.65 9.03
N GLY A 17 12.94 15.44 9.23
CA GLY A 17 13.65 15.90 10.42
C GLY A 17 15.15 15.69 10.33
N ILE A 18 15.88 16.12 11.36
CA ILE A 18 17.31 15.85 11.53
C ILE A 18 17.48 14.87 12.68
N SER A 19 18.25 13.80 12.45
CA SER A 19 18.56 12.82 13.48
C SER A 19 19.47 13.45 14.53
N VAL A 20 19.01 13.53 15.78
CA VAL A 20 19.81 14.05 16.90
C VAL A 20 21.07 13.20 17.14
N LYS A 21 21.02 11.90 16.82
CA LYS A 21 22.15 10.98 17.01
C LYS A 21 23.22 11.07 15.93
N THR A 22 22.81 11.30 14.67
CA THR A 22 23.73 11.20 13.51
C THR A 22 23.90 12.50 12.75
N GLY A 23 23.12 13.54 13.07
CA GLY A 23 23.09 14.82 12.34
C GLY A 23 22.52 14.70 10.91
N LYS A 24 22.08 13.52 10.48
CA LYS A 24 21.58 13.30 9.11
C LYS A 24 20.10 13.64 8.99
N ALA A 25 19.74 14.28 7.88
CA ALA A 25 18.34 14.47 7.53
C ALA A 25 17.65 13.12 7.26
N TRP A 26 16.42 12.98 7.73
CA TRP A 26 15.56 11.83 7.46
C TRP A 26 14.22 12.29 6.92
N SER A 27 13.60 11.44 6.11
CA SER A 27 12.24 11.60 5.58
C SER A 27 11.51 10.27 5.74
N MET A 28 10.25 10.32 6.16
CA MET A 28 9.35 9.18 6.24
C MET A 28 8.01 9.57 5.65
N GLN A 29 7.54 8.78 4.69
CA GLN A 29 6.21 8.95 4.12
C GLN A 29 5.37 7.70 4.37
N THR A 30 4.08 7.91 4.60
CA THR A 30 3.10 6.84 4.74
C THR A 30 2.04 6.96 3.65
N ALA A 31 1.48 5.82 3.27
CA ALA A 31 0.33 5.74 2.38
C ALA A 31 -0.88 5.22 3.16
N GLU A 32 -2.06 5.76 2.84
CA GLU A 32 -3.35 5.15 3.18
C GLU A 32 -3.71 4.14 2.08
N CYS A 33 -3.91 2.88 2.48
CA CYS A 33 -4.08 1.79 1.53
C CYS A 33 -5.00 0.68 2.07
N ALA A 34 -5.61 -0.06 1.15
CA ALA A 34 -6.29 -1.30 1.42
C ALA A 34 -5.41 -2.50 1.02
N LEU A 35 -5.37 -3.52 1.87
CA LEU A 35 -4.94 -4.85 1.50
C LEU A 35 -6.10 -5.52 0.75
N CYS A 36 -5.81 -6.02 -0.44
CA CYS A 36 -6.78 -6.75 -1.24
C CYS A 36 -6.38 -8.22 -1.40
N ASP A 37 -7.36 -9.09 -1.58
CA ASP A 37 -7.14 -10.45 -2.06
C ASP A 37 -6.82 -10.47 -3.57
N GLU A 38 -6.54 -11.67 -4.10
CA GLU A 38 -6.24 -11.88 -5.52
C GLU A 38 -7.41 -11.53 -6.46
N ALA A 39 -8.64 -11.48 -5.94
CA ALA A 39 -9.83 -11.06 -6.69
C ALA A 39 -10.04 -9.52 -6.65
N GLY A 40 -9.20 -8.80 -5.90
CA GLY A 40 -9.31 -7.35 -5.72
C GLY A 40 -10.32 -6.95 -4.63
N VAL A 41 -10.83 -7.89 -3.84
CA VAL A 41 -11.71 -7.60 -2.70
C VAL A 41 -10.87 -7.04 -1.56
N ILE A 42 -11.32 -5.93 -0.99
CA ILE A 42 -10.67 -5.29 0.16
C ILE A 42 -10.84 -6.19 1.38
N LEU A 43 -9.72 -6.64 1.94
CA LEU A 43 -9.67 -7.43 3.17
C LEU A 43 -9.55 -6.52 4.39
N GLU A 44 -8.66 -5.53 4.32
CA GLU A 44 -8.37 -4.64 5.45
C GLU A 44 -7.88 -3.28 4.95
N VAL A 45 -8.18 -2.21 5.70
CA VAL A 45 -7.73 -0.85 5.39
C VAL A 45 -6.79 -0.37 6.50
N GLY A 46 -5.65 0.19 6.10
CA GLY A 46 -4.65 0.65 7.06
C GLY A 46 -3.70 1.69 6.47
N THR A 47 -2.61 1.91 7.21
CA THR A 47 -1.52 2.77 6.74
C THR A 47 -0.23 1.98 6.69
N VAL A 48 0.57 2.23 5.66
CA VAL A 48 1.87 1.57 5.50
C VAL A 48 2.96 2.58 5.25
N ARG A 49 4.17 2.30 5.72
CA ARG A 49 5.36 3.09 5.39
C ARG A 49 5.95 2.64 4.07
N VAL A 50 6.39 3.62 3.29
CA VAL A 50 7.06 3.38 2.02
C VAL A 50 8.54 3.73 2.13
N THR A 51 9.37 3.10 1.31
CA THR A 51 10.78 3.50 1.15
C THR A 51 10.88 4.86 0.48
N LYS A 52 12.05 5.49 0.65
CA LYS A 52 12.35 6.80 0.08
C LYS A 52 12.15 6.84 -1.44
N GLU A 53 12.43 5.73 -2.11
CA GLU A 53 12.31 5.57 -3.57
C GLU A 53 10.85 5.56 -4.04
N LEU A 54 9.91 5.26 -3.13
CA LEU A 54 8.48 5.20 -3.40
C LEU A 54 7.73 6.44 -2.89
N GLU A 55 8.46 7.45 -2.39
CA GLU A 55 7.88 8.74 -2.01
C GLU A 55 7.13 9.36 -3.21
N GLY A 56 5.92 9.87 -2.98
CA GLY A 56 5.09 10.47 -4.05
C GLY A 56 4.48 9.49 -5.05
N THR A 57 4.47 8.19 -4.75
CA THR A 57 3.73 7.21 -5.57
C THR A 57 2.27 7.63 -5.74
N LYS A 58 1.77 7.55 -6.99
CA LYS A 58 0.40 7.91 -7.32
C LYS A 58 -0.59 6.88 -6.73
N PRO A 59 -1.83 7.29 -6.42
CA PRO A 59 -2.90 6.35 -6.10
C PRO A 59 -3.12 5.33 -7.22
N GLY A 60 -3.42 4.09 -6.85
CA GLY A 60 -3.59 2.98 -7.77
C GLY A 60 -3.50 1.61 -7.10
N THR A 61 -3.70 0.55 -7.88
CA THR A 61 -3.57 -0.83 -7.42
C THR A 61 -2.20 -1.38 -7.80
N TYR A 62 -1.53 -2.02 -6.85
CA TYR A 62 -0.16 -2.48 -6.98
C TYR A 62 0.01 -3.88 -6.38
N SER A 63 0.90 -4.66 -6.99
CA SER A 63 1.52 -5.78 -6.30
C SER A 63 2.66 -5.22 -5.46
N ALA A 64 2.59 -5.44 -4.14
CA ALA A 64 3.51 -4.85 -3.19
C ALA A 64 4.51 -5.88 -2.65
N SER A 65 5.78 -5.47 -2.58
CA SER A 65 6.83 -6.20 -1.87
C SER A 65 7.10 -5.53 -0.54
N PHE A 66 7.22 -6.34 0.52
CA PHE A 66 7.42 -5.86 1.88
C PHE A 66 8.75 -6.35 2.44
N SER A 67 9.36 -5.52 3.27
CA SER A 67 10.43 -5.92 4.17
C SER A 67 10.01 -5.64 5.60
N LEU A 68 10.30 -6.60 6.50
CA LEU A 68 10.10 -6.40 7.93
C LEU A 68 11.24 -5.56 8.49
N ARG A 69 10.89 -4.45 9.16
CA ARG A 69 11.84 -3.51 9.74
C ARG A 69 11.41 -3.16 11.16
N ARG A 70 12.40 -2.92 12.01
CA ARG A 70 12.16 -2.39 13.34
C ARG A 70 11.77 -0.92 13.25
N ASP A 71 10.68 -0.56 13.88
CA ASP A 71 10.33 0.84 14.13
C ASP A 71 11.22 1.40 15.24
N TYR A 72 11.95 2.47 14.93
CA TYR A 72 12.91 3.05 15.86
C TYR A 72 12.28 3.79 17.05
N LYS A 73 10.98 4.11 17.00
CA LYS A 73 10.26 4.83 18.06
C LYS A 73 9.62 3.89 19.07
N THR A 74 8.92 2.88 18.58
CA THR A 74 8.17 1.88 19.37
C THR A 74 8.99 0.63 19.66
N GLY A 75 9.97 0.32 18.79
CA GLY A 75 10.79 -0.88 18.89
C GLY A 75 10.19 -2.13 18.25
N GLU A 76 8.94 -2.07 17.75
CA GLU A 76 8.21 -3.18 17.15
C GLU A 76 8.69 -3.50 15.73
N ILE A 77 8.43 -4.72 15.24
CA ILE A 77 8.67 -5.09 13.85
C ILE A 77 7.42 -4.79 13.03
N GLY A 78 7.56 -3.89 12.05
CA GLY A 78 6.49 -3.53 11.12
C GLY A 78 6.86 -3.83 9.68
N ALA A 79 5.85 -3.99 8.84
CA ALA A 79 6.02 -4.11 7.40
C ALA A 79 6.30 -2.74 6.77
N MET A 80 7.27 -2.71 5.86
CA MET A 80 7.63 -1.54 5.07
C MET A 80 7.60 -1.91 3.59
N VAL A 81 6.88 -1.14 2.78
CA VAL A 81 6.80 -1.37 1.33
C VAL A 81 8.12 -0.97 0.69
N THR A 82 8.74 -1.89 -0.03
CA THR A 82 10.01 -1.68 -0.72
C THR A 82 9.87 -1.62 -2.23
N ALA A 83 8.83 -2.22 -2.80
CA ALA A 83 8.51 -2.10 -4.22
C ALA A 83 7.00 -2.11 -4.44
N LEU A 84 6.57 -1.33 -5.44
CA LEU A 84 5.20 -1.29 -5.94
C LEU A 84 5.23 -1.51 -7.45
N THR A 85 4.66 -2.61 -7.91
CA THR A 85 4.50 -2.89 -9.34
C THR A 85 3.05 -2.66 -9.71
N PRO A 86 2.74 -1.82 -10.72
CA PRO A 86 1.37 -1.58 -11.15
C PRO A 86 0.64 -2.90 -11.41
N TYR A 87 -0.48 -3.10 -10.73
CA TYR A 87 -1.32 -4.26 -10.91
C TYR A 87 -2.53 -3.82 -11.74
N PRO A 88 -2.66 -4.28 -12.99
CA PRO A 88 -3.75 -3.84 -13.85
C PRO A 88 -5.09 -4.19 -13.18
N PRO A 89 -6.10 -3.32 -13.25
CA PRO A 89 -7.40 -3.62 -12.67
C PRO A 89 -7.91 -4.90 -13.33
N GLN A 90 -8.04 -5.97 -12.54
CA GLN A 90 -8.77 -7.14 -12.98
C GLN A 90 -10.19 -6.63 -13.22
N ARG A 91 -10.58 -6.51 -14.50
CA ARG A 91 -11.90 -6.05 -14.92
C ARG A 91 -12.89 -6.86 -14.09
N ALA A 92 -13.53 -6.22 -13.11
CA ALA A 92 -14.53 -6.87 -12.28
C ALA A 92 -15.45 -7.61 -13.24
N ALA A 93 -15.51 -8.94 -13.12
CA ALA A 93 -16.37 -9.74 -13.95
C ALA A 93 -17.75 -9.12 -13.82
N ARG A 94 -18.21 -8.49 -14.90
CA ARG A 94 -19.47 -7.77 -14.97
C ARG A 94 -20.51 -8.72 -14.40
N ALA A 95 -21.14 -8.38 -13.28
CA ALA A 95 -22.22 -9.18 -12.74
C ALA A 95 -23.17 -9.48 -13.90
N PRO A 96 -23.55 -10.74 -14.15
CA PRO A 96 -24.48 -11.04 -15.22
C PRO A 96 -25.73 -10.20 -14.98
N ALA A 97 -26.10 -9.38 -15.96
CA ALA A 97 -27.32 -8.61 -15.91
C ALA A 97 -28.47 -9.57 -15.54
N PRO A 98 -29.37 -9.19 -14.62
CA PRO A 98 -30.49 -10.06 -14.29
C PRO A 98 -31.24 -10.34 -15.59
N ALA A 99 -31.29 -11.62 -15.97
CA ALA A 99 -32.08 -12.05 -17.11
C ALA A 99 -33.54 -11.77 -16.76
N THR A 100 -34.11 -10.76 -17.41
CA THR A 100 -35.53 -10.46 -17.36
C THR A 100 -36.28 -11.69 -17.86
N ALA A 101 -36.78 -12.51 -16.94
CA ALA A 101 -37.83 -13.47 -17.22
C ALA A 101 -39.17 -12.73 -17.07
N ALA A 102 -39.80 -12.38 -18.18
CA ALA A 102 -41.20 -11.99 -18.26
C ALA A 102 -41.71 -12.39 -19.66
N VAL A 103 -42.40 -13.53 -19.75
CA VAL A 103 -43.87 -13.70 -19.98
C VAL A 103 -44.29 -13.31 -21.39
#